data_AF-A0A832MH12-F1
#
_entry.id   AF-A0A832MH12-F1
#
_cell.length_a   1.000
_cell.length_b   1.000
_cell.length_c   1.000
_cell.angle_alpha   90.00
_cell.angle_beta   90.00
_cell.angle_gamma   90.00
#
_symmetry.space_group_name_H-M   'P 1'
#
loop_
_entity.id
_entity.type
_entity.pdbx_description
1 polymer ?
#
loop_
_entity_poly.entity_id
_entity_poly.type
_entity_poly.pdbx_seq_one_letter_code
_entity_poly.pdbx_strand_id
1 'polypeptide(L)'
;MLSEPIVFPFSLDNFQNFFRESFQASYLYKYLSKLNARVLINEAEYIDRDFIIDYQKFYSRSFDRIDKFTRRIHFFSSEFTDKDLEQWLSDGRAEEMKNSYLGFVVVKPIQDPKGNPLIGRTLLQPFPTTVDEKRKRFYISSEYDVSLFGLSLKIKCVPFQVQDRGVSACATVALWTAFQSLPRDFGHYPLSPAEITETATMFPSIFRMFPQEGLTLEQMINCIKSVGLDVETVIAADSDVVTTAVKAYTYAGVPLIGTLRLKKGRDEKDYHAIVIVGYQHDVNGNVTELYVHDDQIGPYSRVTSRDGDFRFWENEWKDRGYEEIELKELLIPVYHKIRLPFWRMYLHYIYKKNKAEEDVNIDLYLTTVQKYKNFLLKRKIKNKVEILKKNFPRFLWIERIFEKNKDEPIQDDVFDGTAVDWKKIATIEYI
;
A
#
# COMPACT_ATOMS: atom_id res chain seq x y z
N MET A 1 -7.82 -41.02 13.66
CA MET A 1 -8.38 -40.34 12.48
C MET A 1 -7.19 -39.76 11.74
N LEU A 2 -6.97 -40.15 10.48
CA LEU A 2 -6.02 -39.43 9.64
C LEU A 2 -6.57 -38.01 9.52
N SER A 3 -5.84 -37.02 10.04
CA SER A 3 -6.17 -35.62 9.83
C SER A 3 -6.26 -35.37 8.32
N GLU A 4 -7.26 -34.61 7.89
CA GLU A 4 -7.32 -34.16 6.49
C GLU A 4 -6.00 -33.46 6.14
N PRO A 5 -5.49 -33.62 4.91
CA PRO A 5 -4.29 -32.92 4.48
C PRO A 5 -4.50 -31.42 4.65
N ILE A 6 -3.49 -30.74 5.20
CA ILE A 6 -3.51 -29.28 5.37
C ILE A 6 -2.55 -28.59 4.40
N VAL A 7 -1.61 -29.35 3.82
CA VAL A 7 -0.70 -28.92 2.75
C VAL A 7 -1.26 -29.34 1.40
N PHE A 8 -1.32 -28.42 0.45
CA PHE A 8 -1.80 -28.68 -0.90
C PHE A 8 -0.85 -28.08 -1.94
N PRO A 9 -0.67 -28.72 -3.10
CA PRO A 9 0.03 -28.08 -4.21
C PRO A 9 -0.76 -26.87 -4.70
N PHE A 10 -0.05 -25.80 -5.06
CA PHE A 10 -0.63 -24.61 -5.67
C PHE A 10 -1.05 -24.94 -7.10
N SER A 11 -2.34 -25.23 -7.26
CA SER A 11 -3.02 -25.44 -8.55
C SER A 11 -4.31 -24.62 -8.58
N LEU A 12 -4.87 -24.42 -9.78
CA LEU A 12 -6.13 -23.69 -9.92
C LEU A 12 -7.25 -24.36 -9.12
N ASP A 13 -7.38 -25.69 -9.23
CA ASP A 13 -8.41 -26.47 -8.54
C ASP A 13 -8.31 -26.32 -7.02
N ASN A 14 -7.11 -26.50 -6.46
CA ASN A 14 -6.89 -26.35 -5.02
C ASN A 14 -7.12 -24.91 -4.55
N PHE A 15 -6.74 -23.92 -5.36
CA PHE A 15 -6.99 -22.52 -5.04
C PHE A 15 -8.50 -22.19 -5.04
N GLN A 16 -9.22 -22.62 -6.07
CA GLN A 16 -10.66 -22.39 -6.21
C GLN A 16 -11.48 -23.10 -5.13
N ASN A 17 -10.99 -24.20 -4.56
CA ASN A 17 -11.62 -24.84 -3.40
C ASN A 17 -11.74 -23.90 -2.19
N PHE A 18 -10.80 -22.96 -2.02
CA PHE A 18 -10.84 -21.98 -0.92
C PHE A 18 -11.44 -20.65 -1.33
N PHE A 19 -11.11 -20.15 -2.52
CA PHE A 19 -11.42 -18.77 -2.93
C PHE A 19 -12.57 -18.63 -3.93
N ARG A 20 -13.05 -19.75 -4.50
CA ARG A 20 -14.02 -19.77 -5.60
C ARG A 20 -13.55 -18.92 -6.79
N GLU A 21 -14.49 -18.32 -7.54
CA GLU A 21 -14.23 -17.72 -8.86
C GLU A 21 -14.57 -16.22 -8.91
N SER A 22 -14.39 -15.51 -7.80
CA SER A 22 -14.50 -14.05 -7.82
C SER A 22 -13.39 -13.42 -8.69
N PHE A 23 -13.61 -12.18 -9.13
CA PHE A 23 -12.60 -11.44 -9.91
C PHE A 23 -11.29 -11.29 -9.13
N GLN A 24 -11.40 -10.96 -7.84
CA GLN A 24 -10.27 -10.79 -6.93
C GLN A 24 -9.57 -12.13 -6.65
N ALA A 25 -10.31 -13.24 -6.53
CA ALA A 25 -9.70 -14.58 -6.42
C ALA A 25 -8.89 -14.91 -7.68
N SER A 26 -9.46 -14.66 -8.86
CA SER A 26 -8.77 -14.84 -10.15
C SER A 26 -7.53 -13.96 -10.27
N TYR A 27 -7.60 -12.72 -9.79
CA TYR A 27 -6.46 -11.80 -9.72
C TYR A 27 -5.36 -12.36 -8.81
N LEU A 28 -5.71 -12.77 -7.58
CA LEU A 28 -4.76 -13.32 -6.61
C LEU A 28 -4.07 -14.58 -7.14
N TYR A 29 -4.80 -15.48 -7.81
CA TYR A 29 -4.20 -16.66 -8.42
C TYR A 29 -3.14 -16.30 -9.47
N LYS A 30 -3.43 -15.31 -10.34
CA LYS A 30 -2.47 -14.80 -11.34
C LYS A 30 -1.28 -14.11 -10.65
N TYR A 31 -1.53 -13.38 -9.58
CA TYR A 31 -0.50 -12.69 -8.81
C TYR A 31 0.47 -13.68 -8.14
N LEU A 32 -0.06 -14.66 -7.41
CA LEU A 32 0.71 -15.71 -6.73
C LEU A 32 1.45 -16.62 -7.72
N SER A 33 0.85 -16.91 -8.88
CA SER A 33 1.53 -17.59 -9.99
C SER A 33 2.79 -16.83 -10.43
N LYS A 34 2.72 -15.49 -10.55
CA LYS A 34 3.86 -14.64 -10.90
C LYS A 34 4.92 -14.56 -9.79
N LEU A 35 4.55 -14.83 -8.54
CA LEU A 35 5.47 -14.98 -7.42
C LEU A 35 6.04 -16.40 -7.29
N ASN A 36 5.73 -17.29 -8.22
CA ASN A 36 6.13 -18.70 -8.20
C ASN A 36 5.62 -19.46 -6.97
N ALA A 37 4.37 -19.22 -6.55
CA ALA A 37 3.74 -20.05 -5.51
C ALA A 37 3.68 -21.52 -5.97
N ARG A 38 4.02 -22.43 -5.06
CA ARG A 38 4.10 -23.88 -5.28
C ARG A 38 3.24 -24.67 -4.31
N VAL A 39 3.08 -24.18 -3.09
CA VAL A 39 2.34 -24.85 -2.02
C VAL A 39 1.45 -23.85 -1.31
N LEU A 40 0.28 -24.34 -0.88
CA LEU A 40 -0.61 -23.64 0.04
C LEU A 40 -0.87 -24.47 1.30
N ILE A 41 -0.90 -23.81 2.46
CA ILE A 41 -1.28 -24.41 3.74
C ILE A 41 -2.60 -23.81 4.20
N ASN A 42 -3.58 -24.65 4.54
CA ASN A 42 -4.86 -24.24 5.11
C ASN A 42 -4.80 -24.25 6.64
N GLU A 43 -4.78 -23.07 7.25
CA GLU A 43 -5.03 -22.90 8.68
C GLU A 43 -6.52 -22.63 8.91
N ALA A 44 -7.24 -23.67 9.33
CA ALA A 44 -8.66 -23.61 9.64
C ALA A 44 -8.91 -22.96 11.02
N GLU A 45 -10.16 -22.51 11.24
CA GLU A 45 -10.62 -21.93 12.52
C GLU A 45 -9.77 -20.73 13.02
N TYR A 46 -9.26 -19.92 12.09
CA TYR A 46 -8.46 -18.74 12.40
C TYR A 46 -9.34 -17.57 12.83
N ILE A 47 -8.99 -16.92 13.95
CA ILE A 47 -9.62 -15.67 14.39
C ILE A 47 -8.82 -14.50 13.81
N ASP A 48 -9.33 -13.91 12.74
CA ASP A 48 -8.76 -12.68 12.21
C ASP A 48 -9.13 -11.48 13.11
N ARG A 49 -8.13 -10.66 13.45
CA ARG A 49 -8.28 -9.51 14.35
C ARG A 49 -9.31 -8.52 13.84
N ASP A 50 -9.31 -8.21 12.55
CA ASP A 50 -10.18 -7.17 12.01
C ASP A 50 -11.58 -7.74 11.79
N PHE A 51 -11.70 -8.96 11.27
CA PHE A 51 -12.99 -9.61 11.06
C PHE A 51 -13.74 -9.91 12.36
N ILE A 52 -13.07 -10.30 13.46
CA ILE A 52 -13.79 -10.59 14.71
C ILE A 52 -14.48 -9.34 15.28
N ILE A 53 -13.89 -8.16 15.07
CA ILE A 53 -14.48 -6.87 15.46
C ILE A 53 -15.68 -6.56 14.56
N ASP A 54 -15.51 -6.71 13.24
CA ASP A 54 -16.60 -6.52 12.27
C ASP A 54 -17.78 -7.48 12.56
N TYR A 55 -17.48 -8.73 12.90
CA TYR A 55 -18.44 -9.73 13.33
C TYR A 55 -19.20 -9.30 14.59
N GLN A 56 -18.49 -8.86 15.63
CA GLN A 56 -19.12 -8.42 16.88
C GLN A 56 -20.02 -7.20 16.68
N LYS A 57 -19.62 -6.25 15.82
CA LYS A 57 -20.36 -5.01 15.59
C LYS A 57 -21.58 -5.20 14.70
N PHE A 58 -21.51 -6.13 13.74
CA PHE A 58 -22.54 -6.31 12.72
C PHE A 58 -23.11 -7.73 12.70
N TYR A 59 -22.31 -8.72 12.29
CA TYR A 59 -22.81 -10.07 11.95
C TYR A 59 -23.34 -10.90 13.12
N SER A 60 -22.85 -10.68 14.33
CA SER A 60 -23.34 -11.37 15.54
C SER A 60 -24.80 -11.05 15.87
N ARG A 61 -25.35 -9.99 15.26
CA ARG A 61 -26.73 -9.51 15.43
C ARG A 61 -27.61 -9.81 14.21
N SER A 62 -27.04 -10.40 13.17
CA SER A 62 -27.76 -10.79 11.97
C SER A 62 -28.63 -12.02 12.23
N PHE A 63 -29.72 -12.16 11.46
CA PHE A 63 -30.56 -13.36 11.51
C PHE A 63 -29.82 -14.59 10.95
N ASP A 64 -29.03 -14.39 9.89
CA ASP A 64 -28.23 -15.44 9.28
C ASP A 64 -27.12 -15.91 10.21
N ARG A 65 -26.87 -17.22 10.21
CA ARG A 65 -25.80 -17.84 11.01
C ARG A 65 -24.47 -17.73 10.29
N ILE A 66 -23.80 -16.62 10.51
CA ILE A 66 -22.43 -16.39 10.03
C ILE A 66 -21.45 -16.85 11.12
N ASP A 67 -20.42 -17.59 10.70
CA ASP A 67 -19.36 -18.01 11.60
C ASP A 67 -18.43 -16.82 11.93
N LYS A 68 -17.89 -16.82 13.15
CA LYS A 68 -16.83 -15.88 13.56
C LYS A 68 -15.45 -16.32 13.07
N PHE A 69 -15.29 -17.61 12.76
CA PHE A 69 -14.03 -18.17 12.32
C PHE A 69 -13.78 -17.93 10.83
N THR A 70 -12.54 -17.61 10.50
CA THR A 70 -12.05 -17.46 9.14
C THR A 70 -11.09 -18.60 8.80
N ARG A 71 -10.67 -18.71 7.54
CA ARG A 71 -9.53 -19.55 7.17
C ARG A 71 -8.36 -18.66 6.78
N ARG A 72 -7.14 -19.04 7.13
CA ARG A 72 -5.94 -18.34 6.69
C ARG A 72 -5.12 -19.27 5.80
N ILE A 73 -5.02 -18.92 4.51
CA ILE A 73 -4.30 -19.72 3.53
C ILE A 73 -2.92 -19.12 3.35
N HIS A 74 -1.88 -19.87 3.68
CA HIS A 74 -0.48 -19.48 3.54
C HIS A 74 0.08 -19.96 2.22
N PHE A 75 0.99 -19.19 1.61
CA PHE A 75 1.59 -19.50 0.32
C PHE A 75 3.11 -19.57 0.41
N PHE A 76 3.70 -20.53 -0.30
CA PHE A 76 5.14 -20.78 -0.31
C PHE A 76 5.65 -21.01 -1.73
N SER A 77 6.89 -20.61 -2.00
CA SER A 77 7.56 -20.79 -3.31
C SER A 77 8.37 -22.08 -3.42
N SER A 78 8.55 -22.82 -2.32
CA SER A 78 9.14 -24.16 -2.32
C SER A 78 8.06 -25.24 -2.29
N GLU A 79 8.38 -26.40 -2.84
CA GLU A 79 7.54 -27.59 -2.77
C GLU A 79 7.85 -28.39 -1.51
N PHE A 80 6.82 -28.83 -0.81
CA PHE A 80 6.91 -29.69 0.38
C PHE A 80 5.55 -30.33 0.67
N THR A 81 5.54 -31.31 1.56
CA THR A 81 4.37 -32.15 1.91
C THR A 81 3.97 -32.00 3.38
N ASP A 82 2.84 -32.58 3.79
CA ASP A 82 2.44 -32.63 5.20
C ASP A 82 3.51 -33.28 6.09
N LYS A 83 4.26 -34.27 5.59
CA LYS A 83 5.35 -34.92 6.34
C LYS A 83 6.50 -33.97 6.64
N ASP A 84 6.85 -33.12 5.69
CA ASP A 84 7.91 -32.13 5.86
C ASP A 84 7.47 -31.08 6.89
N LEU A 85 6.21 -30.63 6.82
CA LEU A 85 5.62 -29.73 7.80
C LEU A 85 5.60 -30.34 9.22
N GLU A 86 5.15 -31.58 9.36
CA GLU A 86 5.16 -32.31 10.63
C GLU A 86 6.59 -32.40 11.21
N GLN A 87 7.59 -32.68 10.38
CA GLN A 87 8.98 -32.73 10.81
C GLN A 87 9.47 -31.35 11.29
N TRP A 88 9.18 -30.28 10.56
CA TRP A 88 9.55 -28.93 10.97
C TRP A 88 8.89 -28.50 12.29
N LEU A 89 7.65 -28.90 12.52
CA LEU A 89 6.94 -28.64 13.77
C LEU A 89 7.50 -29.46 14.94
N SER A 90 7.89 -30.71 14.70
CA SER A 90 8.53 -31.56 15.70
C SER A 90 9.90 -31.03 16.13
N ASP A 91 10.75 -30.65 15.17
CA ASP A 91 12.14 -30.29 15.43
C ASP A 91 12.33 -28.79 15.71
N GLY A 92 11.29 -27.97 15.45
CA GLY A 92 11.33 -26.51 15.55
C GLY A 92 12.22 -25.82 14.50
N ARG A 93 12.66 -26.55 13.48
CA ARG A 93 13.61 -26.09 12.45
C ARG A 93 12.93 -25.99 11.09
N ALA A 94 12.43 -24.80 10.77
CA ALA A 94 11.66 -24.53 9.54
C ALA A 94 12.32 -23.46 8.64
N GLU A 95 13.66 -23.37 8.61
CA GLU A 95 14.35 -22.29 7.87
C GLU A 95 14.09 -22.32 6.36
N GLU A 96 14.02 -23.51 5.76
CA GLU A 96 13.67 -23.66 4.36
C GLU A 96 12.27 -23.10 4.04
N MET A 97 11.28 -23.49 4.84
CA MET A 97 9.91 -23.00 4.76
C MET A 97 9.80 -21.49 5.00
N LYS A 98 10.55 -20.96 5.97
CA LYS A 98 10.57 -19.51 6.27
C LYS A 98 11.09 -18.71 5.08
N ASN A 99 12.16 -19.19 4.43
CA ASN A 99 12.78 -18.51 3.31
C ASN A 99 11.92 -18.54 2.03
N SER A 100 11.02 -19.51 1.90
CA SER A 100 10.09 -19.60 0.77
C SER A 100 8.73 -18.95 1.01
N TYR A 101 8.50 -18.33 2.17
CA TYR A 101 7.20 -17.77 2.53
C TYR A 101 6.82 -16.55 1.69
N LEU A 102 5.69 -16.65 0.98
CA LEU A 102 5.16 -15.58 0.12
C LEU A 102 4.07 -14.74 0.79
N GLY A 103 3.49 -15.24 1.90
CA GLY A 103 2.45 -14.54 2.65
C GLY A 103 1.19 -15.36 2.88
N PHE A 104 0.10 -14.70 3.22
CA PHE A 104 -1.21 -15.32 3.45
C PHE A 104 -2.37 -14.48 2.92
N VAL A 105 -3.50 -15.16 2.70
CA VAL A 105 -4.80 -14.55 2.43
C VAL A 105 -5.82 -15.12 3.43
N VAL A 106 -6.56 -14.26 4.11
CA VAL A 106 -7.71 -14.67 4.94
C VAL A 106 -8.95 -14.82 4.06
N VAL A 107 -9.67 -15.92 4.23
CA VAL A 107 -10.98 -16.18 3.62
C VAL A 107 -12.05 -15.94 4.69
N LYS A 108 -12.87 -14.90 4.49
CA LYS A 108 -13.98 -14.59 5.40
C LYS A 108 -15.16 -15.54 5.13
N PRO A 109 -15.95 -15.92 6.15
CA PRO A 109 -17.19 -16.68 5.99
C PRO A 109 -18.36 -15.81 5.48
N ILE A 110 -18.06 -14.69 4.83
CA ILE A 110 -19.03 -13.76 4.22
C ILE A 110 -19.01 -14.00 2.72
N GLN A 111 -20.19 -14.10 2.11
CA GLN A 111 -20.33 -14.34 0.68
C GLN A 111 -20.72 -13.07 -0.07
N ASP A 112 -20.17 -12.90 -1.28
CA ASP A 112 -20.65 -11.94 -2.25
C ASP A 112 -22.02 -12.39 -2.83
N PRO A 113 -22.71 -11.55 -3.63
CA PRO A 113 -24.00 -11.92 -4.23
C PRO A 113 -23.97 -13.15 -5.15
N LYS A 114 -22.79 -13.63 -5.55
CA LYS A 114 -22.58 -14.81 -6.39
C LYS A 114 -22.17 -16.04 -5.56
N GLY A 115 -22.14 -15.93 -4.22
CA GLY A 115 -21.77 -17.02 -3.33
C GLY A 115 -20.26 -17.22 -3.17
N ASN A 116 -19.41 -16.31 -3.66
CA ASN A 116 -17.96 -16.39 -3.44
C ASN A 116 -17.60 -15.84 -2.07
N PRO A 117 -16.68 -16.46 -1.31
CA PRO A 117 -16.23 -15.91 -0.06
C PRO A 117 -15.44 -14.62 -0.28
N LEU A 118 -15.57 -13.68 0.66
CA LEU A 118 -14.80 -12.43 0.64
C LEU A 118 -13.34 -12.67 1.05
N ILE A 119 -12.44 -12.00 0.34
CA ILE A 119 -11.01 -11.95 0.65
C ILE A 119 -10.77 -10.94 1.77
N GLY A 120 -10.41 -11.45 2.94
CA GLY A 120 -10.06 -10.63 4.08
C GLY A 120 -8.60 -10.16 4.06
N ARG A 121 -8.07 -9.97 5.27
CA ARG A 121 -6.70 -9.51 5.47
C ARG A 121 -5.71 -10.38 4.69
N THR A 122 -4.94 -9.72 3.85
CA THR A 122 -4.00 -10.33 2.91
C THR A 122 -2.65 -9.65 3.09
N LEU A 123 -1.63 -10.43 3.40
CA LEU A 123 -0.24 -10.00 3.45
C LEU A 123 0.51 -10.80 2.40
N LEU A 124 0.94 -10.17 1.31
CA LEU A 124 1.66 -10.84 0.23
C LEU A 124 2.93 -10.07 -0.12
N GLN A 125 3.97 -10.81 -0.47
CA GLN A 125 5.23 -10.23 -0.91
C GLN A 125 5.01 -9.42 -2.19
N PRO A 126 5.51 -8.18 -2.29
CA PRO A 126 5.43 -7.43 -3.54
C PRO A 126 6.28 -8.09 -4.63
N PHE A 127 6.08 -7.67 -5.89
CA PHE A 127 7.00 -8.07 -6.96
C PHE A 127 8.44 -7.63 -6.64
N PRO A 128 9.46 -8.34 -7.17
CA PRO A 128 10.86 -7.96 -6.98
C PRO A 128 11.12 -6.49 -7.34
N THR A 129 11.95 -5.83 -6.54
CA THR A 129 12.29 -4.41 -6.72
C THR A 129 13.10 -4.15 -7.98
N THR A 130 13.85 -5.14 -8.47
CA THR A 130 14.56 -5.03 -9.75
C THR A 130 13.68 -5.61 -10.84
N VAL A 131 13.44 -4.84 -11.89
CA VAL A 131 12.69 -5.31 -13.07
C VAL A 131 13.66 -5.75 -14.15
N ASP A 132 14.60 -4.87 -14.46
CA ASP A 132 15.73 -5.06 -15.36
C ASP A 132 16.83 -4.06 -14.98
N GLU A 133 17.90 -3.97 -15.77
CA GLU A 133 19.03 -3.06 -15.51
C GLU A 133 18.63 -1.58 -15.49
N LYS A 134 17.51 -1.21 -16.12
CA LYS A 134 17.07 0.18 -16.33
C LYS A 134 15.87 0.58 -15.49
N ARG A 135 15.15 -0.37 -14.90
CA ARG A 135 13.89 -0.11 -14.19
C ARG A 135 13.88 -0.73 -12.81
N LYS A 136 13.49 0.10 -11.84
CA LYS A 136 13.41 -0.27 -10.42
C LYS A 136 12.01 0.03 -9.89
N ARG A 137 11.52 -0.82 -9.00
CA ARG A 137 10.28 -0.65 -8.25
C ARG A 137 10.58 -0.21 -6.84
N PHE A 138 9.75 0.68 -6.34
CA PHE A 138 9.77 1.16 -4.99
C PHE A 138 8.41 0.94 -4.36
N TYR A 139 8.40 0.37 -3.16
CA TYR A 139 7.19 0.09 -2.39
C TYR A 139 7.31 0.68 -0.99
N ILE A 140 6.25 1.29 -0.49
CA ILE A 140 6.08 1.40 0.96
C ILE A 140 5.92 -0.02 1.50
N SER A 141 6.45 -0.28 2.70
CA SER A 141 6.30 -1.60 3.32
C SER A 141 6.70 -1.55 4.79
N SER A 142 6.04 -2.39 5.57
CA SER A 142 6.39 -2.69 6.96
C SER A 142 6.63 -4.19 7.10
N GLU A 143 7.45 -4.56 8.09
CA GLU A 143 7.61 -5.97 8.47
C GLU A 143 6.46 -6.39 9.39
N TYR A 144 5.88 -7.55 9.11
CA TYR A 144 4.81 -8.18 9.88
C TYR A 144 5.25 -9.57 10.31
N ASP A 145 5.09 -9.84 11.60
CA ASP A 145 5.25 -11.18 12.16
C ASP A 145 3.98 -12.00 11.93
N VAL A 146 4.15 -13.23 11.46
CA VAL A 146 3.07 -14.18 11.21
C VAL A 146 3.41 -15.48 11.92
N SER A 147 2.51 -15.95 12.79
CA SER A 147 2.69 -17.25 13.46
C SER A 147 1.90 -18.32 12.73
N LEU A 148 2.54 -19.37 12.21
CA LEU A 148 1.87 -20.53 11.63
C LEU A 148 2.15 -21.76 12.50
N PHE A 149 1.15 -22.24 13.24
CA PHE A 149 1.29 -23.35 14.20
C PHE A 149 2.46 -23.18 15.19
N GLY A 150 2.73 -21.94 15.60
CA GLY A 150 3.85 -21.58 16.48
C GLY A 150 5.16 -21.24 15.75
N LEU A 151 5.30 -21.56 14.46
CA LEU A 151 6.44 -21.12 13.65
C LEU A 151 6.38 -19.61 13.40
N SER A 152 7.44 -18.90 13.76
CA SER A 152 7.56 -17.46 13.50
C SER A 152 8.03 -17.22 12.05
N LEU A 153 7.11 -16.73 11.22
CA LEU A 153 7.35 -16.26 9.86
C LEU A 153 7.39 -14.73 9.86
N LYS A 154 8.05 -14.15 8.85
CA LYS A 154 8.12 -12.70 8.65
C LYS A 154 7.80 -12.36 7.21
N ILE A 155 7.09 -11.27 7.00
CA ILE A 155 6.80 -10.75 5.67
C ILE A 155 6.88 -9.24 5.64
N LYS A 156 7.48 -8.70 4.58
CA LYS A 156 7.57 -7.26 4.34
C LYS A 156 6.63 -6.89 3.20
N CYS A 157 5.53 -6.21 3.53
CA CYS A 157 4.49 -5.88 2.56
C CYS A 157 3.63 -4.69 3.02
N VAL A 158 2.53 -4.47 2.31
CA VAL A 158 1.41 -3.61 2.66
C VAL A 158 0.19 -4.50 2.84
N PRO A 159 -0.61 -4.35 3.91
CA PRO A 159 -1.83 -5.10 4.06
C PRO A 159 -2.87 -4.75 2.99
N PHE A 160 -3.65 -5.75 2.59
CA PHE A 160 -4.77 -5.63 1.65
C PHE A 160 -5.99 -6.33 2.23
N GLN A 161 -7.19 -5.88 1.84
CA GLN A 161 -8.43 -6.66 1.96
C GLN A 161 -9.45 -6.15 0.95
N VAL A 162 -10.48 -6.94 0.65
CA VAL A 162 -11.63 -6.46 -0.14
C VAL A 162 -12.67 -5.81 0.75
N GLN A 163 -13.53 -4.96 0.17
CA GLN A 163 -14.65 -4.39 0.90
C GLN A 163 -15.67 -5.47 1.27
N ASP A 164 -16.21 -5.31 2.47
CA ASP A 164 -17.35 -6.04 2.95
C ASP A 164 -18.52 -5.07 3.09
N ARG A 165 -19.50 -5.13 2.17
CA ARG A 165 -20.63 -4.19 2.10
C ARG A 165 -21.50 -4.15 3.35
N GLY A 166 -21.42 -5.17 4.22
CA GLY A 166 -22.09 -5.15 5.51
C GLY A 166 -21.55 -4.05 6.44
N VAL A 167 -20.23 -3.86 6.44
CA VAL A 167 -19.52 -3.00 7.41
C VAL A 167 -18.64 -1.91 6.78
N SER A 168 -18.36 -1.98 5.48
CA SER A 168 -17.34 -1.16 4.83
C SER A 168 -17.62 -0.98 3.34
N ALA A 169 -17.03 0.07 2.77
CA ALA A 169 -16.98 0.32 1.33
C ALA A 169 -15.54 0.70 0.91
N CYS A 170 -15.31 0.97 -0.36
CA CYS A 170 -13.99 1.28 -0.93
C CYS A 170 -13.20 2.33 -0.11
N ALA A 171 -13.82 3.45 0.26
CA ALA A 171 -13.17 4.49 1.06
C ALA A 171 -12.75 4.02 2.47
N THR A 172 -13.54 3.15 3.09
CA THR A 172 -13.20 2.52 4.39
C THR A 172 -12.00 1.61 4.24
N VAL A 173 -11.95 0.78 3.19
CA VAL A 173 -10.82 -0.12 2.91
C VAL A 173 -9.56 0.66 2.56
N ALA A 174 -9.68 1.77 1.82
CA ALA A 174 -8.56 2.64 1.50
C ALA A 174 -7.98 3.31 2.75
N LEU A 175 -8.83 3.82 3.65
CA LEU A 175 -8.42 4.34 4.97
C LEU A 175 -7.75 3.25 5.81
N TRP A 176 -8.35 2.05 5.87
CA TRP A 176 -7.78 0.92 6.59
C TRP A 176 -6.39 0.58 6.06
N THR A 177 -6.25 0.43 4.75
CA THR A 177 -4.98 0.11 4.10
C THR A 177 -3.94 1.18 4.39
N ALA A 178 -4.32 2.46 4.32
CA ALA A 178 -3.44 3.57 4.65
C ALA A 178 -2.97 3.51 6.11
N PHE A 179 -3.89 3.36 7.07
CA PHE A 179 -3.59 3.31 8.50
C PHE A 179 -2.69 2.13 8.88
N GLN A 180 -2.91 0.94 8.30
CA GLN A 180 -2.05 -0.22 8.57
C GLN A 180 -0.65 -0.08 7.96
N SER A 181 -0.48 0.79 6.97
CA SER A 181 0.77 0.96 6.20
C SER A 181 1.62 2.15 6.62
N LEU A 182 1.07 3.05 7.43
CA LEU A 182 1.77 4.24 7.90
C LEU A 182 3.08 3.88 8.63
N PRO A 183 4.12 4.73 8.53
CA PRO A 183 5.35 4.52 9.28
C PRO A 183 5.06 4.40 10.77
N ARG A 184 5.65 3.41 11.46
CA ARG A 184 5.46 3.21 12.92
C ARG A 184 5.76 4.47 13.73
N ASP A 185 6.69 5.30 13.23
CA ASP A 185 7.06 6.61 13.77
C ASP A 185 5.93 7.66 13.78
N PHE A 186 4.88 7.47 12.97
CA PHE A 186 3.71 8.34 12.91
C PHE A 186 2.67 7.93 13.96
N GLY A 187 2.72 6.67 14.42
CA GLY A 187 1.76 6.09 15.34
C GLY A 187 1.39 4.67 14.91
N HIS A 188 0.58 4.01 15.73
CA HIS A 188 -0.04 2.72 15.41
C HIS A 188 -1.56 2.88 15.43
N TYR A 189 -2.22 2.55 14.32
CA TYR A 189 -3.65 2.78 14.14
C TYR A 189 -4.36 1.46 13.78
N PRO A 190 -4.58 0.55 14.74
CA PRO A 190 -5.10 -0.79 14.49
C PRO A 190 -6.61 -0.83 14.29
N LEU A 191 -7.20 0.16 13.62
CA LEU A 191 -8.65 0.23 13.47
C LEU A 191 -9.15 -0.87 12.51
N SER A 192 -10.24 -1.55 12.87
CA SER A 192 -10.99 -2.43 11.97
C SER A 192 -11.80 -1.61 10.95
N PRO A 193 -12.25 -2.22 9.84
CA PRO A 193 -13.18 -1.57 8.91
C PRO A 193 -14.42 -0.99 9.60
N ALA A 194 -15.08 -1.76 10.47
CA ALA A 194 -16.25 -1.26 11.21
C ALA A 194 -15.92 -0.06 12.12
N GLU A 195 -14.76 -0.05 12.79
CA GLU A 195 -14.32 1.10 13.60
C GLU A 195 -14.04 2.35 12.76
N ILE A 196 -13.44 2.18 11.58
CA ILE A 196 -13.19 3.28 10.64
C ILE A 196 -14.52 3.85 10.16
N THR A 197 -15.47 3.00 9.79
CA THR A 197 -16.81 3.41 9.38
C THR A 197 -17.55 4.17 10.47
N GLU A 198 -17.57 3.66 11.70
CA GLU A 198 -18.18 4.37 12.84
C GLU A 198 -17.54 5.74 13.05
N THR A 199 -16.20 5.80 13.02
CA THR A 199 -15.44 7.06 13.22
C THR A 199 -15.71 8.07 12.11
N ALA A 200 -15.72 7.64 10.84
CA ALA A 200 -15.97 8.50 9.69
C ALA A 200 -17.41 9.05 9.65
N THR A 201 -18.37 8.31 10.20
CA THR A 201 -19.80 8.66 10.22
C THR A 201 -20.25 9.37 11.50
N MET A 202 -19.35 9.66 12.45
CA MET A 202 -19.63 10.56 13.58
C MET A 202 -19.95 11.99 13.12
N PHE A 203 -19.51 12.36 11.92
CA PHE A 203 -19.89 13.61 11.26
C PHE A 203 -21.16 13.41 10.42
N PRO A 204 -22.07 14.40 10.34
CA PRO A 204 -23.31 14.27 9.60
C PRO A 204 -23.11 13.70 8.20
N SER A 205 -23.87 12.65 7.89
CA SER A 205 -23.95 12.04 6.56
C SER A 205 -25.40 11.99 6.12
N ILE A 206 -25.61 12.13 4.81
CA ILE A 206 -26.91 11.83 4.19
C ILE A 206 -27.17 10.33 4.11
N PHE A 207 -26.13 9.50 4.27
CA PHE A 207 -26.19 8.05 4.19
C PHE A 207 -26.22 7.42 5.60
N ARG A 208 -26.74 6.18 5.69
CA ARG A 208 -26.76 5.40 6.93
C ARG A 208 -25.35 4.91 7.29
N MET A 209 -25.15 4.53 8.56
CA MET A 209 -23.88 3.96 9.04
C MET A 209 -23.69 2.49 8.62
N PHE A 210 -24.74 1.68 8.61
CA PHE A 210 -24.69 0.31 8.11
C PHE A 210 -26.02 -0.04 7.41
N PRO A 211 -26.01 -0.75 6.27
CA PRO A 211 -24.86 -1.07 5.42
C PRO A 211 -24.23 0.18 4.78
N GLN A 212 -23.01 0.06 4.28
CA GLN A 212 -22.25 1.18 3.75
C GLN A 212 -22.35 1.33 2.23
N GLU A 213 -22.60 2.56 1.76
CA GLU A 213 -22.62 2.94 0.34
C GLU A 213 -21.36 3.70 -0.08
N GLY A 214 -20.50 4.08 0.86
CA GLY A 214 -19.30 4.87 0.60
C GLY A 214 -19.08 5.95 1.65
N LEU A 215 -17.94 6.65 1.57
CA LEU A 215 -17.65 7.84 2.38
C LEU A 215 -17.42 9.02 1.45
N THR A 216 -17.84 10.21 1.87
CA THR A 216 -17.45 11.46 1.19
C THR A 216 -15.99 11.80 1.50
N LEU A 217 -15.40 12.68 0.68
CA LEU A 217 -14.03 13.16 0.89
C LEU A 217 -13.86 13.79 2.29
N GLU A 218 -14.85 14.56 2.74
CA GLU A 218 -14.87 15.20 4.04
C GLU A 218 -14.91 14.19 5.19
N GLN A 219 -15.68 13.10 5.03
CA GLN A 219 -15.71 12.01 6.02
C GLN A 219 -14.37 11.27 6.10
N MET A 220 -13.71 11.07 4.96
CA MET A 220 -12.35 10.49 4.94
C MET A 220 -11.34 11.39 5.65
N ILE A 221 -11.37 12.70 5.35
CA ILE A 221 -10.52 13.70 6.01
C ILE A 221 -10.77 13.72 7.51
N ASN A 222 -12.04 13.71 7.93
CA ASN A 222 -12.40 13.70 9.34
C ASN A 222 -11.90 12.43 10.05
N CYS A 223 -12.02 11.27 9.41
CA CYS A 223 -11.50 10.01 9.95
C CYS A 223 -9.98 10.09 10.17
N ILE A 224 -9.21 10.58 9.19
CA ILE A 224 -7.75 10.75 9.35
C ILE A 224 -7.42 11.73 10.49
N LYS A 225 -8.16 12.83 10.60
CA LYS A 225 -7.95 13.81 11.69
C LYS A 225 -8.29 13.26 13.06
N SER A 226 -9.32 12.42 13.16
CA SER A 226 -9.75 11.82 14.42
C SER A 226 -8.68 10.93 15.08
N VAL A 227 -7.78 10.35 14.26
CA VAL A 227 -6.65 9.54 14.76
C VAL A 227 -5.39 10.37 15.05
N GLY A 228 -5.47 11.71 15.02
CA GLY A 228 -4.35 12.61 15.36
C GLY A 228 -3.34 12.83 14.24
N LEU A 229 -3.70 12.46 13.01
CA LEU A 229 -2.98 12.82 11.79
C LEU A 229 -3.59 14.10 11.20
N ASP A 230 -2.91 14.66 10.21
CA ASP A 230 -3.49 15.68 9.33
C ASP A 230 -3.56 15.12 7.90
N VAL A 231 -4.14 15.89 6.98
CA VAL A 231 -4.32 15.48 5.59
C VAL A 231 -3.76 16.52 4.64
N GLU A 232 -2.88 16.08 3.75
CA GLU A 232 -2.52 16.83 2.56
C GLU A 232 -3.40 16.35 1.40
N THR A 233 -4.14 17.25 0.78
CA THR A 233 -4.95 16.96 -0.41
C THR A 233 -4.27 17.53 -1.64
N VAL A 234 -3.88 16.65 -2.57
CA VAL A 234 -3.27 17.03 -3.85
C VAL A 234 -4.27 16.77 -4.97
N ILE A 235 -4.67 17.82 -5.67
CA ILE A 235 -5.49 17.69 -6.89
C ILE A 235 -4.61 17.15 -8.01
N ALA A 236 -5.08 16.13 -8.72
CA ALA A 236 -4.39 15.56 -9.87
C ALA A 236 -4.49 16.49 -11.09
N ALA A 237 -3.82 17.65 -11.02
CA ALA A 237 -3.89 18.69 -12.04
C ALA A 237 -3.19 18.28 -13.35
N ASP A 238 -2.03 17.61 -13.24
CA ASP A 238 -1.27 17.03 -14.34
C ASP A 238 -0.42 15.83 -13.87
N SER A 239 0.22 15.16 -14.82
CA SER A 239 1.05 13.97 -14.58
C SER A 239 2.27 14.24 -13.69
N ASP A 240 2.90 15.42 -13.79
CA ASP A 240 4.09 15.78 -12.99
C ASP A 240 3.71 15.98 -11.51
N VAL A 241 2.58 16.64 -11.24
CA VAL A 241 2.05 16.79 -9.87
C VAL A 241 1.81 15.41 -9.25
N VAL A 242 1.12 14.51 -9.97
CA VAL A 242 0.78 13.17 -9.48
C VAL A 242 2.05 12.36 -9.20
N THR A 243 2.96 12.28 -10.17
CA THR A 243 4.17 11.46 -10.05
C THR A 243 5.14 12.02 -9.01
N THR A 244 5.27 13.35 -8.90
CA THR A 244 6.10 13.99 -7.87
C THR A 244 5.54 13.76 -6.47
N ALA A 245 4.21 13.88 -6.27
CA ALA A 245 3.57 13.58 -4.99
C ALA A 245 3.76 12.10 -4.60
N VAL A 246 3.53 11.17 -5.53
CA VAL A 246 3.74 9.74 -5.30
C VAL A 246 5.18 9.46 -4.89
N LYS A 247 6.18 9.92 -5.65
CA LYS A 247 7.60 9.74 -5.31
C LYS A 247 7.92 10.31 -3.94
N ALA A 248 7.45 11.53 -3.66
CA ALA A 248 7.77 12.22 -2.44
C ALA A 248 7.31 11.51 -1.17
N TYR A 249 6.05 11.06 -1.17
CA TYR A 249 5.42 10.48 0.01
C TYR A 249 5.71 8.99 0.16
N THR A 250 5.81 8.24 -0.94
CA THR A 250 6.22 6.83 -0.87
C THR A 250 7.64 6.70 -0.28
N TYR A 251 8.58 7.59 -0.62
CA TYR A 251 9.92 7.60 -0.01
C TYR A 251 9.88 7.79 1.53
N ALA A 252 8.95 8.59 2.03
CA ALA A 252 8.72 8.75 3.46
C ALA A 252 8.11 7.48 4.11
N GLY A 253 7.56 6.57 3.29
CA GLY A 253 6.78 5.41 3.71
C GLY A 253 5.30 5.73 3.92
N VAL A 254 4.81 6.83 3.37
CA VAL A 254 3.43 7.30 3.53
C VAL A 254 2.58 6.84 2.33
N PRO A 255 1.47 6.13 2.54
CA PRO A 255 0.55 5.74 1.46
C PRO A 255 -0.22 6.95 0.93
N LEU A 256 -0.66 6.90 -0.33
CA LEU A 256 -1.53 7.92 -0.91
C LEU A 256 -2.87 7.30 -1.27
N ILE A 257 -3.95 7.79 -0.67
CA ILE A 257 -5.31 7.37 -1.03
C ILE A 257 -5.72 8.12 -2.29
N GLY A 258 -6.06 7.42 -3.37
CA GLY A 258 -6.51 8.02 -4.62
C GLY A 258 -8.01 7.95 -4.78
N THR A 259 -8.64 9.04 -5.21
CA THR A 259 -10.05 9.08 -5.63
C THR A 259 -10.13 8.96 -7.15
N LEU A 260 -10.90 7.97 -7.62
CA LEU A 260 -11.07 7.69 -9.04
C LEU A 260 -12.48 8.08 -9.48
N ARG A 261 -12.56 8.62 -10.70
CA ARG A 261 -13.77 8.69 -11.50
C ARG A 261 -13.68 7.64 -12.59
N LEU A 262 -14.60 6.69 -12.58
CA LEU A 262 -14.68 5.60 -13.54
C LEU A 262 -15.84 5.87 -14.49
N LYS A 263 -15.60 5.76 -15.80
CA LYS A 263 -16.63 6.00 -16.82
C LYS A 263 -16.92 4.73 -17.60
N LYS A 264 -18.22 4.45 -17.78
CA LYS A 264 -18.73 3.33 -18.57
C LYS A 264 -19.77 3.84 -19.56
N GLY A 265 -19.51 3.72 -20.87
CA GLY A 265 -20.36 4.33 -21.89
C GLY A 265 -20.48 5.85 -21.75
N ARG A 266 -21.56 6.45 -22.28
CA ARG A 266 -21.67 7.92 -22.38
C ARG A 266 -21.94 8.63 -21.06
N ASP A 267 -22.80 8.07 -20.20
CA ASP A 267 -23.36 8.79 -19.05
C ASP A 267 -23.14 8.11 -17.69
N GLU A 268 -22.71 6.85 -17.64
CA GLU A 268 -22.49 6.14 -16.38
C GLU A 268 -21.13 6.53 -15.79
N LYS A 269 -21.18 7.10 -14.58
CA LYS A 269 -20.00 7.50 -13.81
C LYS A 269 -20.08 6.88 -12.43
N ASP A 270 -19.05 6.12 -12.11
CA ASP A 270 -18.82 5.59 -10.76
C ASP A 270 -17.63 6.31 -10.11
N TYR A 271 -17.59 6.24 -8.79
CA TYR A 271 -16.46 6.74 -8.00
C TYR A 271 -15.86 5.60 -7.19
N HIS A 272 -14.54 5.63 -7.04
CA HIS A 272 -13.81 4.60 -6.33
C HIS A 272 -12.66 5.16 -5.52
N ALA A 273 -12.27 4.48 -4.46
CA ALA A 273 -11.11 4.84 -3.65
C ALA A 273 -10.09 3.71 -3.63
N ILE A 274 -8.82 4.03 -3.85
CA ILE A 274 -7.69 3.10 -3.88
C ILE A 274 -6.57 3.58 -2.97
N VAL A 275 -5.52 2.77 -2.81
CA VAL A 275 -4.27 3.23 -2.19
C VAL A 275 -3.08 2.98 -3.10
N ILE A 276 -2.34 4.03 -3.45
CA ILE A 276 -1.04 3.93 -4.11
C ILE A 276 0.00 3.55 -3.06
N VAL A 277 0.64 2.40 -3.27
CA VAL A 277 1.60 1.78 -2.34
C VAL A 277 3.01 1.70 -2.92
N GLY A 278 3.20 2.08 -4.17
CA GLY A 278 4.50 2.06 -4.81
C GLY A 278 4.47 2.58 -6.24
N TYR A 279 5.64 2.58 -6.85
CA TYR A 279 5.84 2.99 -8.24
C TYR A 279 7.04 2.28 -8.86
N GLN A 280 7.09 2.23 -10.18
CA GLN A 280 8.28 1.87 -10.96
C GLN A 280 8.85 3.12 -11.59
N HIS A 281 10.17 3.24 -11.63
CA HIS A 281 10.83 4.32 -12.34
C HIS A 281 11.97 3.81 -13.25
N ASP A 282 12.28 4.61 -14.27
CA ASP A 282 13.44 4.40 -15.15
C ASP A 282 14.74 4.93 -14.53
N VAL A 283 15.85 4.84 -15.28
CA VAL A 283 17.18 5.34 -14.90
C VAL A 283 17.24 6.85 -14.66
N ASN A 284 16.28 7.61 -15.20
CA ASN A 284 16.18 9.05 -15.03
C ASN A 284 15.23 9.44 -13.89
N GLY A 285 14.67 8.45 -13.19
CA GLY A 285 13.71 8.68 -12.11
C GLY A 285 12.29 9.01 -12.61
N ASN A 286 12.00 8.88 -13.90
CA ASN A 286 10.65 9.07 -14.43
C ASN A 286 9.77 7.89 -14.01
N VAL A 287 8.59 8.17 -13.49
CA VAL A 287 7.63 7.14 -13.12
C VAL A 287 7.09 6.49 -14.39
N THR A 288 7.16 5.15 -14.46
CA THR A 288 6.66 4.35 -15.58
C THR A 288 5.41 3.54 -15.23
N GLU A 289 5.27 3.17 -13.95
CA GLU A 289 4.10 2.43 -13.43
C GLU A 289 3.80 2.88 -12.01
N LEU A 290 2.54 2.81 -11.61
CA LEU A 290 2.10 2.87 -10.21
C LEU A 290 1.68 1.48 -9.74
N TYR A 291 1.83 1.21 -8.45
CA TYR A 291 1.32 0.01 -7.80
C TYR A 291 0.26 0.39 -6.78
N VAL A 292 -0.94 -0.16 -6.95
CA VAL A 292 -2.12 0.19 -6.15
C VAL A 292 -2.72 -1.02 -5.45
N HIS A 293 -3.28 -0.78 -4.27
CA HIS A 293 -4.21 -1.68 -3.60
C HIS A 293 -5.61 -1.20 -3.94
N ASP A 294 -6.38 -2.05 -4.62
CA ASP A 294 -7.75 -1.79 -5.04
C ASP A 294 -8.63 -2.96 -4.62
N ASP A 295 -9.60 -2.70 -3.74
CA ASP A 295 -10.45 -3.71 -3.12
C ASP A 295 -11.38 -4.43 -4.12
N GLN A 296 -11.53 -3.89 -5.33
CA GLN A 296 -12.26 -4.55 -6.41
C GLN A 296 -11.38 -5.24 -7.45
N ILE A 297 -10.05 -5.12 -7.34
CA ILE A 297 -9.08 -5.79 -8.22
C ILE A 297 -8.18 -6.71 -7.41
N GLY A 298 -7.32 -6.15 -6.56
CA GLY A 298 -6.35 -6.91 -5.77
C GLY A 298 -5.16 -6.07 -5.26
N PRO A 299 -4.23 -6.72 -4.54
CA PRO A 299 -3.03 -6.08 -4.04
C PRO A 299 -2.00 -5.86 -5.15
N TYR A 300 -1.27 -4.74 -5.07
CA TYR A 300 -0.22 -4.37 -6.02
C TYR A 300 -0.63 -4.44 -7.50
N SER A 301 -1.89 -4.06 -7.83
CA SER A 301 -2.37 -3.85 -9.20
C SER A 301 -1.48 -2.83 -9.92
N ARG A 302 -1.13 -3.15 -11.16
CA ARG A 302 -0.23 -2.33 -11.98
C ARG A 302 -1.06 -1.31 -12.72
N VAL A 303 -0.62 -0.05 -12.66
CA VAL A 303 -1.25 1.05 -13.36
C VAL A 303 -0.21 1.71 -14.26
N THR A 304 -0.51 1.76 -15.55
CA THR A 304 0.23 2.59 -16.52
C THR A 304 -0.57 3.83 -16.87
N SER A 305 0.11 4.89 -17.28
CA SER A 305 -0.54 6.11 -17.78
C SER A 305 -1.14 5.92 -19.16
N ARG A 306 -2.29 6.53 -19.44
CA ARG A 306 -2.83 6.71 -20.80
C ARG A 306 -2.16 7.93 -21.43
N ASP A 307 -1.55 7.76 -22.60
CA ASP A 307 -0.88 8.83 -23.35
C ASP A 307 0.19 9.61 -22.57
N GLY A 308 0.87 8.95 -21.61
CA GLY A 308 1.90 9.56 -20.75
C GLY A 308 1.36 10.39 -19.57
N ASP A 309 0.04 10.41 -19.38
CA ASP A 309 -0.60 11.16 -18.31
C ASP A 309 -1.14 10.27 -17.19
N PHE A 310 -0.52 10.33 -16.00
CA PHE A 310 -0.94 9.54 -14.83
C PHE A 310 -2.24 10.02 -14.18
N ARG A 311 -2.90 11.05 -14.71
CA ARG A 311 -4.30 11.33 -14.40
C ARG A 311 -5.23 10.27 -14.99
N PHE A 312 -4.84 9.62 -16.08
CA PHE A 312 -5.67 8.64 -16.77
C PHE A 312 -4.99 7.27 -16.77
N TRP A 313 -5.70 6.25 -16.31
CA TRP A 313 -5.10 4.96 -15.99
C TRP A 313 -5.45 3.87 -17.00
N GLU A 314 -4.47 3.00 -17.21
CA GLU A 314 -4.57 1.75 -17.96
C GLU A 314 -4.31 0.59 -16.99
N ASN A 315 -5.38 -0.12 -16.59
CA ASN A 315 -5.31 -1.26 -15.68
C ASN A 315 -6.55 -2.18 -15.80
N GLU A 316 -6.70 -3.12 -14.84
CA GLU A 316 -7.73 -4.16 -14.85
C GLU A 316 -9.19 -3.66 -14.72
N TRP A 317 -9.42 -2.37 -14.48
CA TRP A 317 -10.78 -1.79 -14.58
C TRP A 317 -11.35 -1.89 -16.00
N LYS A 318 -10.49 -1.91 -17.01
CA LYS A 318 -10.91 -2.13 -18.41
C LYS A 318 -11.50 -3.51 -18.66
N ASP A 319 -10.96 -4.54 -17.99
CA ASP A 319 -11.50 -5.90 -18.04
C ASP A 319 -12.91 -5.98 -17.43
N ARG A 320 -13.30 -4.97 -16.65
CA ARG A 320 -14.63 -4.82 -16.03
C ARG A 320 -15.57 -3.92 -16.85
N GLY A 321 -15.13 -3.48 -18.03
CA GLY A 321 -15.93 -2.71 -18.98
C GLY A 321 -15.87 -1.19 -18.79
N TYR A 322 -14.96 -0.67 -17.98
CA TYR A 322 -14.74 0.78 -17.87
C TYR A 322 -13.82 1.27 -18.98
N GLU A 323 -14.19 2.37 -19.62
CA GLU A 323 -13.47 2.93 -20.77
C GLU A 323 -12.43 3.97 -20.34
N GLU A 324 -12.73 4.69 -19.26
CA GLU A 324 -11.87 5.74 -18.73
C GLU A 324 -11.81 5.66 -17.20
N ILE A 325 -10.58 5.71 -16.69
CA ILE A 325 -10.25 5.71 -15.27
C ILE A 325 -9.45 6.97 -15.02
N GLU A 326 -10.02 7.91 -14.29
CA GLU A 326 -9.40 9.22 -14.03
C GLU A 326 -9.15 9.39 -12.54
N LEU A 327 -7.89 9.64 -12.15
CA LEU A 327 -7.50 10.07 -10.82
C LEU A 327 -7.90 11.54 -10.62
N LYS A 328 -8.66 11.83 -9.57
CA LYS A 328 -9.15 13.18 -9.24
C LYS A 328 -8.30 13.84 -8.16
N GLU A 329 -8.14 13.18 -7.03
CA GLU A 329 -7.38 13.68 -5.89
C GLU A 329 -6.53 12.57 -5.25
N LEU A 330 -5.46 13.00 -4.59
CA LEU A 330 -4.69 12.21 -3.66
C LEU A 330 -4.89 12.77 -2.25
N LEU A 331 -5.33 11.93 -1.32
CA LEU A 331 -5.35 12.21 0.11
C LEU A 331 -4.17 11.52 0.78
N ILE A 332 -3.30 12.33 1.38
CA ILE A 332 -2.09 11.85 2.03
C ILE A 332 -2.23 12.06 3.55
N PRO A 333 -2.33 10.97 4.35
CA PRO A 333 -2.29 11.07 5.80
C PRO A 333 -0.87 11.45 6.27
N VAL A 334 -0.74 12.67 6.80
CA VAL A 334 0.55 13.22 7.24
C VAL A 334 0.60 13.35 8.76
N TYR A 335 1.79 13.15 9.33
CA TYR A 335 2.01 13.39 10.75
C TYR A 335 1.95 14.89 11.05
N HIS A 336 1.19 15.30 12.07
CA HIS A 336 0.90 16.71 12.41
C HIS A 336 2.13 17.63 12.64
N LYS A 337 3.35 17.07 12.78
CA LYS A 337 4.59 17.87 12.87
C LYS A 337 5.24 18.15 11.51
N ILE A 338 4.78 17.52 10.43
CA ILE A 338 5.12 17.90 9.06
C ILE A 338 4.22 19.10 8.74
N ARG A 339 4.80 20.30 8.76
CA ARG A 339 4.06 21.56 8.64
C ARG A 339 4.29 22.27 7.32
N LEU A 340 5.37 21.92 6.61
CA LEU A 340 5.66 22.47 5.30
C LEU A 340 4.89 21.66 4.26
N PRO A 341 3.81 22.21 3.67
CA PRO A 341 2.96 21.46 2.74
C PRO A 341 3.68 21.18 1.43
N PHE A 342 3.30 20.07 0.80
CA PHE A 342 3.80 19.65 -0.51
C PHE A 342 3.66 20.74 -1.55
N TRP A 343 2.51 21.43 -1.64
CA TRP A 343 2.31 22.42 -2.72
C TRP A 343 3.35 23.55 -2.68
N ARG A 344 3.78 24.00 -1.49
CA ARG A 344 4.82 25.04 -1.36
C ARG A 344 6.17 24.51 -1.83
N MET A 345 6.51 23.28 -1.45
CA MET A 345 7.75 22.65 -1.90
C MET A 345 7.72 22.32 -3.39
N TYR A 346 6.58 21.90 -3.92
CA TYR A 346 6.40 21.60 -5.33
C TYR A 346 6.61 22.85 -6.20
N LEU A 347 6.09 24.01 -5.79
CA LEU A 347 6.33 25.27 -6.51
C LEU A 347 7.81 25.68 -6.51
N HIS A 348 8.51 25.51 -5.38
CA HIS A 348 9.95 25.76 -5.32
C HIS A 348 10.72 24.78 -6.22
N TYR A 349 10.37 23.50 -6.14
CA TYR A 349 10.96 22.42 -6.94
C TYR A 349 10.76 22.64 -8.44
N ILE A 350 9.56 22.99 -8.90
CA ILE A 350 9.28 23.16 -10.33
C ILE A 350 10.01 24.38 -10.89
N TYR A 351 10.10 25.47 -10.10
CA TYR A 351 10.89 26.64 -10.47
C TYR A 351 12.36 26.28 -10.70
N LYS A 352 12.93 25.45 -9.83
CA LYS A 352 14.30 24.99 -9.92
C LYS A 352 14.50 24.00 -11.07
N LYS A 353 13.60 23.02 -11.23
CA LYS A 353 13.61 22.05 -12.33
C LYS A 353 13.58 22.73 -13.70
N ASN A 354 12.74 23.76 -13.87
CA ASN A 354 12.64 24.53 -15.11
C ASN A 354 13.88 25.39 -15.41
N LYS A 355 14.74 25.62 -14.42
CA LYS A 355 16.01 26.36 -14.57
C LYS A 355 17.23 25.45 -14.64
N ALA A 356 17.05 24.15 -14.44
CA ALA A 356 18.14 23.18 -14.48
C ALA A 356 18.64 23.01 -15.92
N GLU A 357 19.92 22.64 -16.05
CA GLU A 357 20.51 22.28 -17.34
C GLU A 357 19.85 20.99 -17.88
N GLU A 358 19.87 20.80 -19.21
CA GLU A 358 19.17 19.67 -19.85
C GLU A 358 19.70 18.30 -19.41
N ASP A 359 20.91 18.20 -18.89
CA ASP A 359 21.57 16.99 -18.42
C ASP A 359 21.36 16.73 -16.91
N VAL A 360 20.55 17.54 -16.23
CA VAL A 360 20.31 17.43 -14.79
C VAL A 360 18.89 16.95 -14.51
N ASN A 361 18.77 15.97 -13.61
CA ASN A 361 17.49 15.54 -13.03
C ASN A 361 17.41 15.96 -11.56
N ILE A 362 16.24 16.42 -11.13
CA ILE A 362 15.98 16.78 -9.74
C ILE A 362 14.80 15.95 -9.24
N ASP A 363 14.98 15.33 -8.06
CA ASP A 363 13.94 14.61 -7.34
C ASP A 363 13.54 15.37 -6.07
N LEU A 364 12.23 15.47 -5.82
CA LEU A 364 11.68 16.00 -4.57
C LEU A 364 11.14 14.85 -3.71
N TYR A 365 11.57 14.76 -2.45
CA TYR A 365 10.99 13.80 -1.52
C TYR A 365 11.02 14.20 -0.05
N LEU A 366 10.14 13.58 0.72
CA LEU A 366 10.03 13.74 2.16
C LEU A 366 10.76 12.60 2.88
N THR A 367 11.46 12.90 3.96
CA THR A 367 12.12 11.89 4.79
C THR A 367 12.27 12.32 6.25
N THR A 368 12.73 11.39 7.10
CA THR A 368 13.13 11.71 8.47
C THR A 368 14.62 11.97 8.56
N VAL A 369 15.04 12.79 9.53
CA VAL A 369 16.46 13.04 9.80
C VAL A 369 17.24 11.74 10.03
N GLN A 370 16.62 10.75 10.68
CA GLN A 370 17.27 9.46 10.95
C GLN A 370 17.53 8.70 9.65
N LYS A 371 16.52 8.57 8.77
CA LYS A 371 16.68 7.92 7.46
C LYS A 371 17.69 8.67 6.61
N TYR A 372 17.65 10.00 6.61
CA TYR A 372 18.55 10.83 5.84
C TYR A 372 20.02 10.73 6.30
N LYS A 373 20.28 10.84 7.61
CA LYS A 373 21.64 10.65 8.15
C LYS A 373 22.15 9.23 7.92
N ASN A 374 21.29 8.21 8.03
CA ASN A 374 21.65 6.82 7.70
C ASN A 374 22.02 6.65 6.21
N PHE A 375 21.33 7.36 5.33
CA PHE A 375 21.69 7.43 3.91
C PHE A 375 23.07 8.09 3.72
N LEU A 376 23.29 9.27 4.31
CA LEU A 376 24.55 10.01 4.19
C LEU A 376 25.75 9.25 4.78
N LEU A 377 25.55 8.46 5.85
CA LEU A 377 26.60 7.61 6.43
C LEU A 377 27.21 6.64 5.41
N LYS A 378 26.45 6.21 4.40
CA LYS A 378 26.88 5.28 3.37
C LYS A 378 27.45 5.96 2.12
N ARG A 379 27.48 7.29 2.07
CA ARG A 379 27.91 8.08 0.92
C ARG A 379 29.19 8.87 1.20
N LYS A 380 29.95 9.18 0.14
CA LYS A 380 31.06 10.11 0.19
C LYS A 380 30.51 11.52 -0.06
N ILE A 381 30.68 12.40 0.92
CA ILE A 381 30.21 13.77 0.88
C ILE A 381 31.26 14.69 1.49
N LYS A 382 31.28 15.94 1.05
CA LYS A 382 32.13 16.99 1.61
C LYS A 382 31.74 17.28 3.05
N ASN A 383 32.71 17.55 3.94
CA ASN A 383 32.48 17.90 5.36
C ASN A 383 31.57 16.91 6.12
N LYS A 384 31.61 15.61 5.75
CA LYS A 384 30.70 14.57 6.25
C LYS A 384 30.51 14.55 7.77
N VAL A 385 31.60 14.64 8.53
CA VAL A 385 31.56 14.57 10.01
C VAL A 385 30.81 15.77 10.60
N GLU A 386 31.03 16.98 10.06
CA GLU A 386 30.34 18.19 10.50
C GLU A 386 28.84 18.12 10.16
N ILE A 387 28.51 17.72 8.93
CA ILE A 387 27.12 17.56 8.47
C ILE A 387 26.36 16.55 9.32
N LEU A 388 26.96 15.39 9.63
CA LEU A 388 26.31 14.36 10.44
C LEU A 388 26.12 14.81 11.90
N LYS A 389 26.98 15.69 12.42
CA LYS A 389 26.86 16.28 13.76
C LYS A 389 25.88 17.46 13.83
N LYS A 390 25.55 18.09 12.69
CA LYS A 390 24.61 19.20 12.62
C LYS A 390 23.20 18.77 13.10
N ASN A 391 22.55 19.66 13.83
CA ASN A 391 21.15 19.49 14.21
C ASN A 391 20.24 19.75 13.00
N PHE A 392 19.32 18.82 12.76
CA PHE A 392 18.30 18.92 11.72
C PHE A 392 16.92 18.67 12.36
N PRO A 393 15.85 19.30 11.83
CA PRO A 393 14.48 18.99 12.25
C PRO A 393 14.14 17.53 11.93
N ARG A 394 13.16 16.98 12.65
CA ARG A 394 12.80 15.55 12.52
C ARG A 394 12.39 15.18 11.09
N PHE A 395 11.70 16.07 10.39
CA PHE A 395 11.21 15.88 9.03
C PHE A 395 11.91 16.84 8.08
N LEU A 396 12.29 16.32 6.92
CA LEU A 396 13.09 17.02 5.92
C LEU A 396 12.45 16.84 4.54
N TRP A 397 12.32 17.94 3.81
CA TRP A 397 12.13 17.90 2.37
C TRP A 397 13.50 17.96 1.71
N ILE A 398 13.74 17.11 0.72
CA ILE A 398 15.01 17.03 0.01
C ILE A 398 14.76 17.22 -1.48
N GLU A 399 15.50 18.15 -2.08
CA GLU A 399 15.68 18.22 -3.53
C GLU A 399 17.03 17.59 -3.86
N ARG A 400 17.00 16.38 -4.42
CA ARG A 400 18.20 15.64 -4.81
C ARG A 400 18.48 15.80 -6.28
N ILE A 401 19.71 16.18 -6.59
CA ILE A 401 20.17 16.49 -7.93
C ILE A 401 21.06 15.37 -8.43
N PHE A 402 20.81 14.93 -9.66
CA PHE A 402 21.56 13.90 -10.38
C PHE A 402 21.98 14.41 -11.75
N GLU A 403 23.08 13.87 -12.26
CA GLU A 403 23.38 13.92 -13.69
C GLU A 403 22.58 12.82 -14.41
N LYS A 404 22.06 13.09 -15.61
CA LYS A 404 21.26 12.13 -16.38
C LYS A 404 22.01 10.82 -16.61
N ASN A 405 21.27 9.71 -16.52
CA ASN A 405 21.79 8.35 -16.61
C ASN A 405 22.80 7.94 -15.52
N LYS A 406 23.00 8.74 -14.48
CA LYS A 406 23.79 8.37 -13.30
C LYS A 406 22.89 8.16 -12.08
N ASP A 407 23.11 7.04 -11.39
CA ASP A 407 22.39 6.69 -10.17
C ASP A 407 22.92 7.44 -8.92
N GLU A 408 24.10 8.05 -9.00
CA GLU A 408 24.73 8.75 -7.88
C GLU A 408 24.34 10.23 -7.84
N PRO A 409 23.88 10.74 -6.69
CA PRO A 409 23.54 12.16 -6.56
C PRO A 409 24.80 13.02 -6.56
N ILE A 410 24.69 14.23 -7.09
CA ILE A 410 25.76 15.25 -7.06
C ILE A 410 25.54 16.27 -5.93
N GLN A 411 24.28 16.57 -5.61
CA GLN A 411 23.93 17.53 -4.57
C GLN A 411 22.55 17.23 -3.96
N ASP A 412 22.40 17.48 -2.66
CA ASP A 412 21.08 17.63 -2.03
C ASP A 412 20.91 19.06 -1.51
N ASP A 413 19.76 19.68 -1.79
CA ASP A 413 19.27 20.82 -1.02
C ASP A 413 18.25 20.34 0.02
N VAL A 414 18.53 20.66 1.29
CA VAL A 414 17.79 20.16 2.45
C VAL A 414 16.94 21.28 3.04
N PHE A 415 15.65 21.02 3.21
CA PHE A 415 14.66 21.98 3.71
C PHE A 415 14.01 21.48 5.01
N ASP A 416 13.66 22.43 5.88
CA ASP A 416 12.96 22.14 7.14
C ASP A 416 11.49 21.75 6.89
N GLY A 417 11.16 20.47 7.05
CA GLY A 417 9.80 19.97 6.88
C GLY A 417 8.82 20.36 8.01
N THR A 418 9.31 21.02 9.06
CA THR A 418 8.52 21.48 10.21
C THR A 418 8.28 22.98 10.19
N ALA A 419 8.85 23.70 9.22
CA ALA A 419 8.62 25.12 9.00
C ALA A 419 7.27 25.40 8.33
N VAL A 420 6.82 26.65 8.39
CA VAL A 420 5.59 27.11 7.70
C VAL A 420 5.84 27.31 6.20
N ASP A 421 7.07 27.67 5.84
CA ASP A 421 7.49 27.91 4.46
C ASP A 421 8.82 27.22 4.17
N TRP A 422 9.16 27.10 2.88
CA TRP A 422 10.41 26.48 2.47
C TRP A 422 11.59 27.26 3.06
N LYS A 423 12.36 26.57 3.91
CA LYS A 423 13.57 27.10 4.54
C LYS A 423 14.69 26.13 4.27
N LYS A 424 15.60 26.49 3.35
CA LYS A 424 16.80 25.70 3.10
C LYS A 424 17.72 25.78 4.32
N ILE A 425 18.11 24.62 4.85
CA ILE A 425 18.91 24.50 6.08
C ILE A 425 20.28 23.85 5.84
N ALA A 426 20.48 23.20 4.70
CA ALA A 426 21.79 22.73 4.25
C ALA A 426 21.82 22.49 2.74
N THR A 427 23.03 22.50 2.19
CA THR A 427 23.36 21.96 0.88
C THR A 427 24.44 20.90 1.09
N ILE A 428 24.25 19.71 0.53
CA ILE A 428 25.15 18.56 0.68
C ILE A 428 25.78 18.26 -0.67
N GLU A 429 27.11 18.33 -0.77
CA GLU A 429 27.87 18.02 -1.99
C GLU A 429 28.45 16.61 -1.89
N TYR A 430 28.21 15.78 -2.92
CA TYR A 430 28.73 14.42 -3.03
C TYR A 430 30.11 14.43 -3.74
N ILE A 431 30.98 13.47 -3.40
CA ILE A 431 32.37 13.36 -3.89
C ILE A 431 32.67 11.96 -4.40
#